data_AF-A0A6A4HML9-F1
#
_entry.id   AF-A0A6A4HML9-F1
#
_cell.length_a   1.000
_cell.length_b   1.000
_cell.length_c   1.000
_cell.angle_alpha   90.00
_cell.angle_beta   90.00
_cell.angle_gamma   90.00
#
_symmetry.space_group_name_H-M   'P 1'
#
loop_
_entity.id
_entity.type
_entity.pdbx_description
1 polymer ?
#
loop_
_entity_poly.entity_id
_entity_poly.type
_entity_poly.pdbx_seq_one_letter_code
_entity_poly.pdbx_strand_id
1 'polypeptide(L)'
;MKTFKLERIKRSTCSPPPGFEPRVPVPSQSGSSATAAFDDGLDSRDVFQGIPRCHCYVHPEKKDVIRVFQRAGWIPKNTRSNLRHEPRNGFIGCKNCHLRFDNYDFFIRYHQESDKYFVVNWSDKKALKNLHGKAVALDPEHRIAVLPSLFLAHEERTRSFHLHTQDSDMAPIPLPIQYQDWIVKDQLLDETGRLQQLVPQSKPELGPQRPQPNKRKRRQGDNGGGGAKQSKLKGTQRSSQNRSASHLVLSPPDIDATAKATRQLPSYKSFLVEGMNWGGTAEQNITQYLSEVGVSES
;
A
#
# COMPACT_ATOMS: atom_id res chain seq x y z
N MET A 1 -13.91 70.87 -4.16
CA MET A 1 -13.26 69.62 -4.63
C MET A 1 -12.02 69.36 -3.76
N LYS A 2 -11.79 68.13 -3.29
CA LYS A 2 -10.56 67.73 -2.59
C LYS A 2 -9.80 66.73 -3.47
N THR A 3 -8.55 67.04 -3.81
CA THR A 3 -7.67 66.17 -4.59
C THR A 3 -6.97 65.16 -3.68
N PHE A 4 -7.22 63.87 -3.90
CA PHE A 4 -6.45 62.80 -3.26
C PHE A 4 -5.13 62.57 -4.01
N LYS A 5 -4.00 62.58 -3.30
CA LYS A 5 -2.72 62.05 -3.80
C LYS A 5 -2.67 60.55 -3.58
N LEU A 6 -2.43 59.78 -4.64
CA LEU A 6 -2.05 58.37 -4.52
C LEU A 6 -0.54 58.29 -4.26
N GLU A 7 -0.13 57.76 -3.11
CA GLU A 7 1.27 57.39 -2.88
C GLU A 7 1.54 55.96 -3.39
N ARG A 8 2.65 55.78 -4.11
CA ARG A 8 3.09 54.46 -4.59
C ARG A 8 3.66 53.65 -3.43
N ILE A 9 2.95 52.59 -3.04
CA ILE A 9 3.50 51.53 -2.19
C ILE A 9 4.67 50.86 -2.94
N LYS A 10 5.89 51.00 -2.41
CA LYS A 10 7.07 50.27 -2.90
C LYS A 10 6.90 48.79 -2.52
N ARG A 11 6.83 47.90 -3.52
CA ARG A 11 6.86 46.46 -3.28
C ARG A 11 8.28 46.05 -2.88
N SER A 12 8.44 45.50 -1.69
CA SER A 12 9.68 44.82 -1.28
C SER A 12 9.81 43.51 -2.05
N THR A 13 10.98 43.25 -2.63
CA THR A 13 11.30 41.99 -3.29
C THR A 13 11.89 41.02 -2.27
N CYS A 14 11.06 40.17 -1.66
CA CYS A 14 11.55 39.05 -0.88
C CYS A 14 12.26 38.05 -1.81
N SER A 15 13.55 37.83 -1.59
CA SER A 15 14.28 36.70 -2.16
C SER A 15 13.71 35.38 -1.62
N PRO A 16 13.65 34.30 -2.43
CA PRO A 16 13.26 33.00 -1.92
C PRO A 16 14.25 32.47 -0.87
N PRO A 17 13.81 31.62 0.07
CA PRO A 17 14.68 31.06 1.09
C PRO A 17 15.80 30.18 0.49
N PRO A 18 16.97 30.07 1.14
CA PRO A 18 18.06 29.22 0.67
C PRO A 18 17.61 27.76 0.46
N GLY A 19 17.92 27.20 -0.71
CA GLY A 19 17.51 25.85 -1.12
C GLY A 19 16.30 25.78 -2.05
N PHE A 20 15.65 26.90 -2.37
CA PHE A 20 14.50 26.93 -3.29
C PHE A 20 14.92 27.37 -4.71
N GLU A 21 15.36 26.41 -5.55
CA GLU A 21 15.57 26.68 -6.98
C GLU A 21 14.23 26.66 -7.76
N PRO A 22 13.99 27.62 -8.68
CA PRO A 22 12.81 27.61 -9.54
C PRO A 22 12.80 26.34 -10.41
N ARG A 23 11.78 25.48 -10.26
CA ARG A 23 11.63 24.31 -11.12
C ARG A 23 11.45 24.74 -12.57
N VAL A 24 12.37 24.31 -13.44
CA VAL A 24 12.22 24.37 -14.89
C VAL A 24 10.90 23.66 -15.27
N PRO A 25 10.08 24.23 -16.18
CA PRO A 25 8.84 23.58 -16.61
C PRO A 25 9.12 22.18 -17.15
N VAL A 26 8.60 21.15 -16.48
CA VAL A 26 8.78 19.76 -16.89
C VAL A 26 8.04 19.57 -18.23
N PRO A 27 8.71 19.09 -19.29
CA PRO A 27 8.04 18.80 -20.56
C PRO A 27 6.86 17.84 -20.36
N SER A 28 5.83 17.95 -21.21
CA SER A 28 4.63 17.11 -21.13
C SER A 28 5.01 15.62 -21.12
N GLN A 29 4.85 14.95 -19.97
CA GLN A 29 5.20 13.55 -19.80
C GLN A 29 4.41 12.70 -20.80
N SER A 30 5.13 11.96 -21.64
CA SER A 30 4.54 10.98 -22.55
C SER A 30 3.92 9.83 -21.76
N GLY A 31 2.85 9.23 -22.28
CA GLY A 31 2.13 8.15 -21.58
C GLY A 31 2.99 6.94 -21.23
N SER A 32 4.09 6.70 -21.96
CA SER A 32 5.05 5.64 -21.65
C SER A 32 5.86 5.91 -20.38
N SER A 33 6.21 7.18 -20.11
CA SER A 33 6.95 7.56 -18.90
C SER A 33 6.14 7.36 -17.61
N ALA A 34 4.81 7.40 -17.70
CA ALA A 34 3.92 7.37 -16.55
C ALA A 34 3.42 5.96 -16.18
N THR A 35 3.65 4.95 -17.03
CA THR A 35 3.48 3.53 -16.67
C THR A 35 4.74 3.02 -15.97
N ALA A 36 5.94 3.33 -16.50
CA ALA A 36 7.20 2.93 -15.88
C ALA A 36 7.31 3.40 -14.42
N ALA A 37 7.05 4.69 -14.15
CA ALA A 37 7.08 5.23 -12.79
C ALA A 37 6.04 4.62 -11.83
N PHE A 38 4.97 4.01 -12.36
CA PHE A 38 3.98 3.29 -11.57
C PHE A 38 4.44 1.85 -11.27
N ASP A 39 4.99 1.15 -12.27
CA ASP A 39 5.58 -0.18 -12.11
C ASP A 39 6.80 -0.13 -11.16
N ASP A 40 7.72 0.83 -11.34
CA ASP A 40 8.86 1.12 -10.44
C ASP A 40 8.39 1.38 -8.99
N GLY A 41 7.25 2.08 -8.86
CA GLY A 41 6.60 2.35 -7.57
C GLY A 41 6.08 1.09 -6.90
N LEU A 42 5.43 0.20 -7.65
CA LEU A 42 4.97 -1.09 -7.13
C LEU A 42 6.15 -2.01 -6.78
N ASP A 43 7.15 -2.10 -7.67
CA ASP A 43 8.35 -2.92 -7.46
C ASP A 43 9.12 -2.45 -6.23
N SER A 44 9.34 -1.13 -6.05
CA SER A 44 10.01 -0.61 -4.85
C SER A 44 9.26 -0.91 -3.55
N ARG A 45 7.92 -1.09 -3.59
CA ARG A 45 7.12 -1.41 -2.41
C ARG A 45 7.05 -2.91 -2.09
N ASP A 46 6.79 -3.72 -3.12
CA ASP A 46 6.32 -5.10 -2.98
C ASP A 46 7.39 -6.16 -3.38
N VAL A 47 8.62 -5.73 -3.73
CA VAL A 47 9.79 -6.60 -3.89
C VAL A 47 10.47 -6.83 -2.54
N PHE A 48 10.53 -8.08 -2.09
CA PHE A 48 11.19 -8.47 -0.85
C PHE A 48 12.41 -9.33 -1.18
N GLN A 49 13.59 -8.98 -0.64
CA GLN A 49 14.88 -9.64 -0.92
C GLN A 49 15.23 -9.70 -2.43
N GLY A 50 14.81 -8.69 -3.19
CA GLY A 50 15.01 -8.66 -4.65
C GLY A 50 14.13 -9.64 -5.44
N ILE A 51 13.16 -10.29 -4.78
CA ILE A 51 12.17 -11.15 -5.44
C ILE A 51 10.83 -10.38 -5.49
N PRO A 52 10.26 -10.10 -6.68
CA PRO A 52 8.90 -9.60 -6.76
C PRO A 52 7.98 -10.67 -6.20
N ARG A 53 7.49 -10.43 -5.00
CA ARG A 53 6.55 -11.33 -4.37
C ARG A 53 5.20 -10.95 -4.90
N CYS A 54 4.89 -11.55 -6.05
CA CYS A 54 3.57 -11.62 -6.70
C CYS A 54 3.37 -10.49 -7.80
N HIS A 55 2.22 -10.21 -8.48
CA HIS A 55 1.93 -9.03 -9.38
C HIS A 55 0.39 -8.79 -9.69
N CYS A 56 -0.34 -7.87 -9.02
CA CYS A 56 -1.83 -7.70 -9.02
C CYS A 56 -2.30 -6.25 -9.32
N TYR A 57 -3.62 -6.03 -9.51
CA TYR A 57 -4.24 -4.70 -9.52
C TYR A 57 -5.53 -4.63 -8.69
N VAL A 58 -5.72 -3.55 -7.91
CA VAL A 58 -6.94 -3.30 -7.12
C VAL A 58 -7.67 -2.11 -7.72
N HIS A 59 -8.10 -2.21 -8.98
CA HIS A 59 -8.81 -1.08 -9.56
C HIS A 59 -9.97 -1.36 -10.51
N PRO A 60 -11.14 -0.70 -10.30
CA PRO A 60 -12.13 -0.54 -11.36
C PRO A 60 -11.58 0.32 -12.50
N GLU A 61 -11.44 -0.25 -13.70
CA GLU A 61 -10.99 0.49 -14.90
C GLU A 61 -11.94 1.62 -15.36
N LYS A 62 -13.08 1.84 -14.67
CA LYS A 62 -14.12 2.80 -15.03
C LYS A 62 -14.00 4.11 -14.24
N LYS A 63 -13.81 5.22 -14.96
CA LYS A 63 -13.64 6.59 -14.41
C LYS A 63 -14.74 7.02 -13.42
N ASP A 64 -15.96 6.54 -13.60
CA ASP A 64 -17.09 6.90 -12.73
C ASP A 64 -16.91 6.40 -11.29
N VAL A 65 -16.20 5.28 -11.09
CA VAL A 65 -15.98 4.72 -9.76
C VAL A 65 -14.99 5.56 -8.94
N ILE A 66 -14.02 6.22 -9.60
CA ILE A 66 -13.11 7.18 -8.96
C ILE A 66 -13.92 8.30 -8.29
N ARG A 67 -14.92 8.84 -9.00
CA ARG A 67 -15.79 9.90 -8.48
C ARG A 67 -16.62 9.45 -7.28
N VAL A 68 -17.03 8.17 -7.24
CA VAL A 68 -17.71 7.59 -6.08
C VAL A 68 -16.75 7.52 -4.88
N PHE A 69 -15.54 7.00 -5.06
CA PHE A 69 -14.54 6.91 -3.98
C PHE A 69 -14.11 8.30 -3.46
N GLN A 70 -13.99 9.30 -4.34
CA GLN A 70 -13.71 10.69 -3.95
C GLN A 70 -14.85 11.29 -3.11
N ARG A 71 -16.11 11.07 -3.49
CA ARG A 71 -17.28 11.54 -2.74
C ARG A 71 -17.40 10.85 -1.37
N ALA A 72 -17.08 9.56 -1.30
CA ALA A 72 -17.04 8.80 -0.05
C ALA A 72 -15.83 9.15 0.85
N GLY A 73 -14.89 9.99 0.39
CA GLY A 73 -13.66 10.29 1.12
C GLY A 73 -12.77 9.06 1.33
N TRP A 74 -12.87 8.07 0.44
CA TRP A 74 -12.06 6.85 0.42
C TRP A 74 -10.70 7.12 -0.24
N ILE A 75 -10.66 8.02 -1.22
CA ILE A 75 -9.44 8.51 -1.87
C ILE A 75 -9.45 10.06 -1.92
N PRO A 76 -8.28 10.72 -2.03
CA PRO A 76 -8.21 12.17 -2.14
C PRO A 76 -8.99 12.76 -3.32
N LYS A 77 -9.65 13.91 -3.11
CA LYS A 77 -10.46 14.61 -4.13
C LYS A 77 -9.66 15.02 -5.37
N ASN A 78 -8.36 15.22 -5.22
CA ASN A 78 -7.39 15.55 -6.26
C ASN A 78 -6.78 14.31 -6.96
N THR A 79 -7.24 13.09 -6.66
CA THR A 79 -6.81 11.87 -7.35
C THR A 79 -6.97 12.01 -8.87
N ARG A 80 -5.89 11.70 -9.61
CA ARG A 80 -5.87 11.76 -11.08
C ARG A 80 -6.86 10.74 -11.68
N SER A 81 -7.44 11.10 -12.82
CA SER A 81 -8.44 10.24 -13.51
C SER A 81 -7.86 9.02 -14.23
N ASN A 82 -6.52 8.94 -14.38
CA ASN A 82 -5.84 7.71 -14.79
C ASN A 82 -5.21 7.07 -13.55
N LEU A 83 -5.58 5.81 -13.33
CA LEU A 83 -5.33 5.05 -12.12
C LEU A 83 -4.01 4.28 -12.18
N ARG A 84 -3.53 3.98 -13.40
CA ARG A 84 -2.22 3.37 -13.69
C ARG A 84 -1.04 4.37 -13.55
N HIS A 85 -1.23 5.44 -12.79
CA HIS A 85 -0.23 6.47 -12.49
C HIS A 85 -0.10 6.72 -10.98
N GLU A 86 -0.71 5.86 -10.16
CA GLU A 86 -0.77 6.01 -8.70
C GLU A 86 -0.57 4.63 -8.05
N PRO A 87 0.64 4.28 -7.58
CA PRO A 87 0.94 2.95 -7.03
C PRO A 87 0.15 2.61 -5.76
N ARG A 88 -0.46 3.59 -5.08
CA ARG A 88 -1.40 3.35 -3.97
C ARG A 88 -2.71 2.67 -4.42
N ASN A 89 -2.98 2.60 -5.73
CA ASN A 89 -4.18 2.04 -6.32
C ASN A 89 -4.08 0.53 -6.68
N GLY A 90 -2.98 -0.16 -6.35
CA GLY A 90 -2.82 -1.60 -6.61
C GLY A 90 -1.67 -2.21 -5.82
N PHE A 91 -1.58 -3.54 -5.77
CA PHE A 91 -0.48 -4.28 -5.11
C PHE A 91 0.00 -5.45 -5.94
N ILE A 92 1.20 -5.93 -5.70
CA ILE A 92 1.82 -7.03 -6.43
C ILE A 92 1.36 -8.41 -5.81
N GLY A 93 0.44 -9.15 -6.48
CA GLY A 93 -0.19 -10.46 -6.15
C GLY A 93 -0.21 -11.49 -7.33
N CYS A 94 0.24 -12.77 -7.24
CA CYS A 94 0.90 -13.48 -8.37
C CYS A 94 -0.10 -13.89 -9.45
N LYS A 95 0.31 -14.39 -10.63
CA LYS A 95 -0.65 -14.81 -11.69
C LYS A 95 -1.85 -15.63 -11.16
N ASN A 96 -1.62 -16.51 -10.18
CA ASN A 96 -2.68 -17.27 -9.52
C ASN A 96 -3.48 -16.46 -8.49
N CYS A 97 -2.86 -15.57 -7.71
CA CYS A 97 -3.58 -14.69 -6.78
C CYS A 97 -4.36 -13.60 -7.52
N HIS A 98 -3.83 -13.01 -8.59
CA HIS A 98 -4.49 -12.04 -9.47
C HIS A 98 -5.75 -12.64 -10.08
N LEU A 99 -5.63 -13.77 -10.77
CA LEU A 99 -6.78 -14.46 -11.35
C LEU A 99 -7.86 -14.79 -10.29
N ARG A 100 -7.46 -15.12 -9.06
CA ARG A 100 -8.39 -15.38 -7.96
C ARG A 100 -8.99 -14.11 -7.36
N PHE A 101 -8.26 -13.01 -7.31
CA PHE A 101 -8.73 -11.71 -6.84
C PHE A 101 -9.73 -11.11 -7.83
N ASP A 102 -9.42 -11.16 -9.13
CA ASP A 102 -10.31 -10.71 -10.21
C ASP A 102 -11.60 -11.55 -10.30
N ASN A 103 -11.50 -12.86 -10.06
CA ASN A 103 -12.65 -13.77 -9.99
C ASN A 103 -13.40 -13.71 -8.64
N TYR A 104 -13.04 -12.78 -7.75
CA TYR A 104 -13.68 -12.60 -6.44
C TYR A 104 -13.63 -13.86 -5.53
N ASP A 105 -12.57 -14.65 -5.59
CA ASP A 105 -12.42 -15.85 -4.73
C ASP A 105 -12.11 -15.51 -3.27
N PHE A 106 -11.48 -14.35 -3.05
CA PHE A 106 -11.11 -13.80 -1.76
C PHE A 106 -11.03 -12.29 -1.86
N PHE A 107 -11.15 -11.60 -0.73
CA PHE A 107 -10.78 -10.20 -0.60
C PHE A 107 -9.66 -10.02 0.43
N ILE A 108 -9.07 -8.82 0.47
CA ILE A 108 -8.10 -8.42 1.49
C ILE A 108 -8.80 -7.41 2.40
N ARG A 109 -8.55 -7.46 3.70
CA ARG A 109 -9.08 -6.50 4.67
C ARG A 109 -7.93 -5.96 5.52
N TYR A 110 -8.01 -4.69 5.92
CA TYR A 110 -7.06 -4.06 6.83
C TYR A 110 -7.56 -4.17 8.27
N HIS A 111 -6.68 -4.54 9.19
CA HIS A 111 -6.97 -4.62 10.61
C HIS A 111 -6.15 -3.59 11.39
N GLN A 112 -6.84 -2.52 11.83
CA GLN A 112 -6.20 -1.37 12.48
C GLN A 112 -5.47 -1.74 13.78
N GLU A 113 -6.03 -2.61 14.65
CA GLU A 113 -5.39 -2.93 15.94
C GLU A 113 -4.07 -3.70 15.79
N SER A 114 -3.91 -4.47 14.70
CA SER A 114 -2.67 -5.23 14.44
C SER A 114 -1.80 -4.62 13.35
N ASP A 115 -2.21 -3.50 12.75
CA ASP A 115 -1.52 -2.79 11.68
C ASP A 115 -1.15 -3.71 10.49
N LYS A 116 -2.13 -4.49 10.00
CA LYS A 116 -1.92 -5.55 9.00
C LYS A 116 -3.05 -5.66 7.97
N TYR A 117 -2.70 -5.97 6.74
CA TYR A 117 -3.63 -6.45 5.71
C TYR A 117 -3.69 -7.98 5.72
N PHE A 118 -4.87 -8.58 5.68
CA PHE A 118 -5.06 -10.04 5.72
C PHE A 118 -6.07 -10.54 4.69
N VAL A 119 -5.93 -11.79 4.27
CA VAL A 119 -6.80 -12.44 3.27
C VAL A 119 -8.04 -13.06 3.92
N VAL A 120 -9.21 -12.81 3.34
CA VAL A 120 -10.46 -13.51 3.69
C VAL A 120 -10.89 -14.37 2.51
N ASN A 121 -10.72 -15.69 2.65
CA ASN A 121 -11.16 -16.68 1.67
C ASN A 121 -12.70 -16.82 1.68
N TRP A 122 -13.39 -15.91 1.00
CA TRP A 122 -14.85 -15.85 0.95
C TRP A 122 -15.48 -17.02 0.17
N SER A 123 -14.82 -17.49 -0.89
CA SER A 123 -15.33 -18.60 -1.73
C SER A 123 -15.17 -20.02 -1.15
N ASP A 124 -14.71 -20.14 0.10
CA ASP A 124 -14.24 -21.37 0.78
C ASP A 124 -13.32 -22.31 -0.05
N LYS A 125 -12.69 -21.80 -1.13
CA LYS A 125 -11.86 -22.64 -2.00
C LYS A 125 -10.72 -23.27 -1.23
N LYS A 126 -10.59 -24.61 -1.29
CA LYS A 126 -9.56 -25.40 -0.59
C LYS A 126 -8.14 -24.83 -0.76
N ALA A 127 -7.83 -24.36 -1.97
CA ALA A 127 -6.52 -23.79 -2.32
C ALA A 127 -6.26 -22.38 -1.76
N LEU A 128 -7.18 -21.81 -0.96
CA LEU A 128 -7.06 -20.53 -0.25
C LEU A 128 -7.21 -20.68 1.27
N LYS A 129 -7.62 -21.86 1.79
CA LYS A 129 -7.78 -22.11 3.24
C LYS A 129 -6.52 -21.82 4.05
N ASN A 130 -5.33 -22.09 3.51
CA ASN A 130 -4.04 -21.79 4.17
C ASN A 130 -3.68 -20.29 4.20
N LEU A 131 -4.38 -19.44 3.43
CA LEU A 131 -4.19 -17.99 3.40
C LEU A 131 -5.26 -17.23 4.20
N HIS A 132 -6.44 -17.84 4.41
CA HIS A 132 -7.53 -17.27 5.18
C HIS A 132 -7.04 -16.85 6.58
N GLY A 133 -7.30 -15.59 6.95
CA GLY A 133 -6.89 -15.04 8.25
C GLY A 133 -5.40 -14.75 8.40
N LYS A 134 -4.58 -14.95 7.36
CA LYS A 134 -3.14 -14.63 7.38
C LYS A 134 -2.85 -13.29 6.73
N ALA A 135 -1.94 -12.53 7.35
CA ALA A 135 -1.48 -11.24 6.85
C ALA A 135 -0.57 -11.38 5.63
N VAL A 136 -0.81 -10.53 4.62
CA VAL A 136 0.00 -10.39 3.41
C VAL A 136 1.18 -9.45 3.66
N ALA A 137 2.18 -9.49 2.78
CA ALA A 137 3.33 -8.60 2.81
C ALA A 137 2.99 -7.21 2.23
N LEU A 138 2.03 -6.51 2.86
CA LEU A 138 1.70 -5.12 2.58
C LEU A 138 1.98 -4.30 3.83
N ASP A 139 2.94 -3.38 3.73
CA ASP A 139 3.28 -2.45 4.79
C ASP A 139 2.34 -1.21 4.75
N PRO A 140 1.55 -0.94 5.81
CA PRO A 140 0.70 0.25 5.90
C PRO A 140 1.47 1.56 6.14
N GLU A 141 2.71 1.51 6.64
CA GLU A 141 3.52 2.71 6.90
C GLU A 141 4.27 3.20 5.65
N HIS A 142 4.44 2.35 4.64
CA HIS A 142 5.12 2.70 3.39
C HIS A 142 4.49 3.94 2.72
N ARG A 143 5.32 4.86 2.23
CA ARG A 143 4.89 6.15 1.62
C ARG A 143 3.87 6.00 0.47
N ILE A 144 3.91 4.86 -0.22
CA ILE A 144 2.97 4.51 -1.30
C ILE A 144 2.19 3.22 -0.98
N ALA A 145 1.97 2.90 0.30
CA ALA A 145 1.09 1.81 0.73
C ALA A 145 -0.30 1.91 0.07
N VAL A 146 -0.88 0.75 -0.27
CA VAL A 146 -2.26 0.68 -0.80
C VAL A 146 -3.23 1.26 0.22
N LEU A 147 -4.23 2.00 -0.24
CA LEU A 147 -5.26 2.54 0.65
C LEU A 147 -6.26 1.42 1.07
N PRO A 148 -6.47 1.15 2.37
CA PRO A 148 -7.43 0.14 2.82
C PRO A 148 -8.85 0.31 2.26
N SER A 149 -9.27 1.56 2.09
CA SER A 149 -10.57 1.93 1.51
C SER A 149 -10.81 1.36 0.10
N LEU A 150 -9.76 1.12 -0.69
CA LEU A 150 -9.89 0.51 -2.02
C LEU A 150 -10.26 -0.97 -1.95
N PHE A 151 -9.83 -1.65 -0.88
CA PHE A 151 -10.21 -3.04 -0.66
C PHE A 151 -11.68 -3.20 -0.25
N LEU A 152 -12.29 -2.21 0.42
CA LEU A 152 -13.73 -2.21 0.74
C LEU A 152 -14.58 -2.38 -0.53
N ALA A 153 -14.23 -1.69 -1.61
CA ALA A 153 -14.93 -1.79 -2.89
C ALA A 153 -14.81 -3.18 -3.55
N HIS A 154 -13.69 -3.87 -3.30
CA HIS A 154 -13.47 -5.23 -3.79
C HIS A 154 -14.18 -6.27 -2.92
N GLU A 155 -14.19 -6.06 -1.60
CA GLU A 155 -14.94 -6.87 -0.65
C GLU A 155 -16.44 -6.84 -0.94
N GLU A 156 -17.05 -5.66 -1.10
CA GLU A 156 -18.47 -5.50 -1.45
C GLU A 156 -18.85 -6.28 -2.73
N ARG A 157 -17.99 -6.22 -3.76
CA ARG A 157 -18.17 -7.00 -4.99
C ARG A 157 -18.02 -8.49 -4.76
N THR A 158 -17.09 -8.89 -3.90
CA THR A 158 -16.87 -10.30 -3.55
C THR A 158 -18.07 -10.90 -2.83
N ARG A 159 -18.64 -10.17 -1.87
CA ARG A 159 -19.91 -10.52 -1.21
C ARG A 159 -21.06 -10.60 -2.22
N SER A 160 -21.18 -9.60 -3.09
CA SER A 160 -22.19 -9.55 -4.15
C SER A 160 -22.05 -10.67 -5.19
N PHE A 161 -20.85 -11.21 -5.40
CA PHE A 161 -20.60 -12.32 -6.33
C PHE A 161 -20.97 -13.68 -5.70
N HIS A 162 -20.76 -13.85 -4.39
CA HIS A 162 -21.09 -15.06 -3.64
C HIS A 162 -22.31 -14.85 -2.72
N LEU A 163 -23.46 -14.52 -3.31
CA LEU A 163 -24.73 -14.25 -2.59
C LEU A 163 -25.24 -15.37 -1.67
N HIS A 164 -24.69 -16.57 -1.78
CA HIS A 164 -25.04 -17.74 -0.98
C HIS A 164 -24.15 -17.92 0.26
N THR A 165 -23.07 -17.14 0.37
CA THR A 165 -22.14 -17.18 1.50
C THR A 165 -22.51 -16.13 2.54
N GLN A 166 -22.64 -16.52 3.80
CA GLN A 166 -22.90 -15.64 4.93
C GLN A 166 -21.66 -15.53 5.83
N ASP A 167 -21.57 -14.46 6.63
CA ASP A 167 -20.48 -14.29 7.61
C ASP A 167 -20.42 -15.44 8.63
N SER A 168 -21.55 -16.10 8.92
CA SER A 168 -21.65 -17.28 9.78
C SER A 168 -21.03 -18.55 9.20
N ASP A 169 -20.88 -18.64 7.87
CA ASP A 169 -20.36 -19.82 7.19
C ASP A 169 -18.82 -19.81 7.13
N MET A 170 -18.23 -18.64 7.40
CA MET A 170 -16.79 -18.41 7.31
C MET A 170 -16.07 -18.84 8.58
N ALA A 171 -14.88 -19.43 8.39
CA ALA A 171 -13.98 -19.70 9.50
C ALA A 171 -13.62 -18.38 10.22
N PRO A 172 -13.55 -18.36 11.56
CA PRO A 172 -13.21 -17.14 12.29
C PRO A 172 -11.77 -16.69 12.02
N ILE A 173 -11.55 -15.37 11.97
CA ILE A 173 -10.20 -14.82 11.81
C ILE A 173 -9.40 -15.07 13.10
N PRO A 174 -8.22 -15.72 13.02
CA PRO A 174 -7.39 -15.98 14.19
C PRO A 174 -6.76 -14.68 14.70
N LEU A 175 -6.90 -14.42 15.99
CA LEU A 175 -6.26 -13.31 16.68
C LEU A 175 -5.18 -13.84 17.65
N PRO A 176 -3.99 -13.22 17.72
CA PRO A 176 -3.52 -12.11 16.88
C PRO A 176 -3.24 -12.56 15.43
N ILE A 177 -3.50 -11.69 14.46
CA ILE A 177 -3.32 -11.97 13.03
C ILE A 177 -1.85 -12.29 12.73
N GLN A 178 -1.60 -13.50 12.27
CA GLN A 178 -0.27 -14.00 11.91
C GLN A 178 0.06 -13.68 10.44
N TYR A 179 1.31 -13.41 10.12
CA TYR A 179 1.77 -13.34 8.73
C TYR A 179 1.72 -14.71 8.04
N GLN A 180 1.70 -14.68 6.70
CA GLN A 180 1.84 -15.89 5.89
C GLN A 180 3.17 -16.60 6.15
N ASP A 181 3.15 -17.93 6.07
CA ASP A 181 4.26 -18.80 6.50
C ASP A 181 5.58 -18.50 5.78
N TRP A 182 5.51 -18.04 4.53
CA TRP A 182 6.69 -17.66 3.75
C TRP A 182 7.34 -16.36 4.26
N ILE A 183 6.57 -15.38 4.76
CA ILE A 183 7.09 -14.12 5.32
C ILE A 183 7.92 -14.41 6.58
N VAL A 184 7.38 -15.29 7.43
CA VAL A 184 8.05 -15.74 8.66
C VAL A 184 9.28 -16.60 8.33
N LYS A 185 9.15 -17.53 7.38
CA LYS A 185 10.24 -18.43 6.97
C LYS A 185 11.41 -17.69 6.30
N ASP A 186 11.11 -16.72 5.44
CA ASP A 186 12.10 -15.92 4.72
C ASP A 186 12.69 -14.80 5.61
N GLN A 187 12.29 -14.72 6.89
CA GLN A 187 12.78 -13.77 7.90
C GLN A 187 12.59 -12.31 7.47
N LEU A 188 11.42 -11.99 6.92
CA LEU A 188 11.04 -10.64 6.49
C LEU A 188 10.44 -9.79 7.62
N LEU A 189 10.60 -10.21 8.88
CA LEU A 189 10.07 -9.52 10.05
C LEU A 189 11.22 -9.05 10.94
N ASP A 190 11.14 -7.82 11.42
CA ASP A 190 12.08 -7.29 12.41
C ASP A 190 11.79 -7.83 13.83
N GLU A 191 12.62 -7.40 14.79
CA GLU A 191 12.48 -7.76 16.20
C GLU A 191 11.16 -7.27 16.83
N THR A 192 10.48 -6.31 16.21
CA THR A 192 9.16 -5.78 16.62
C THR A 192 7.99 -6.52 15.95
N GLY A 193 8.27 -7.41 14.98
CA GLY A 193 7.27 -8.11 14.18
C GLY A 193 6.70 -7.29 13.02
N ARG A 194 7.42 -6.26 12.54
CA ARG A 194 7.07 -5.43 11.38
C ARG A 194 7.80 -5.89 10.13
N LEU A 195 7.20 -5.65 8.96
CA LEU A 195 7.77 -6.04 7.67
C LEU A 195 9.05 -5.24 7.37
N GLN A 196 10.17 -5.93 7.15
CA GLN A 196 11.37 -5.31 6.62
C GLN A 196 11.35 -5.35 5.10
N GLN A 197 11.29 -4.17 4.46
CA GLN A 197 11.82 -4.02 3.11
C GLN A 197 13.34 -4.16 3.17
N LEU A 198 13.81 -5.37 2.92
CA LEU A 198 15.22 -5.63 2.61
C LEU A 198 15.52 -5.04 1.24
N VAL A 199 15.79 -3.73 1.22
CA VAL A 199 16.40 -3.03 0.09
C VAL A 199 17.58 -3.90 -0.36
N PRO A 200 17.63 -4.34 -1.63
CA PRO A 200 18.77 -5.09 -2.12
C PRO A 200 20.02 -4.24 -1.87
N GLN A 201 20.91 -4.69 -0.97
CA GLN A 201 22.18 -4.01 -0.81
C GLN A 201 22.81 -3.94 -2.18
N SER A 202 23.04 -2.71 -2.66
CA SER A 202 23.57 -2.45 -3.98
C SER A 202 24.79 -3.35 -4.16
N LYS A 203 24.72 -4.26 -5.14
CA LYS A 203 25.83 -5.13 -5.48
C LYS A 203 27.08 -4.26 -5.51
N PRO A 204 28.14 -4.56 -4.74
CA PRO A 204 29.34 -3.74 -4.78
C PRO A 204 29.77 -3.63 -6.24
N GLU A 205 30.00 -2.39 -6.69
CA GLU A 205 30.30 -2.09 -8.09
C GLU A 205 31.60 -2.77 -8.50
N LEU A 206 31.47 -4.00 -8.99
CA LEU A 206 32.47 -4.64 -9.83
C LEU A 206 32.50 -3.83 -11.12
N GLY A 207 33.40 -2.84 -11.15
CA GLY A 207 33.70 -2.03 -12.32
C GLY A 207 34.00 -2.89 -13.56
N PRO A 208 33.96 -2.30 -14.77
CA PRO A 208 33.76 -3.03 -16.02
C PRO A 208 34.85 -4.06 -16.33
N GLN A 209 34.67 -5.29 -15.85
CA GLN A 209 35.48 -6.43 -16.25
C GLN A 209 34.97 -7.01 -17.56
N ARG A 210 35.79 -6.83 -18.58
CA ARG A 210 35.64 -7.32 -19.95
C ARG A 210 35.40 -8.85 -19.96
N PRO A 211 34.39 -9.38 -20.66
CA PRO A 211 34.10 -10.81 -20.63
C PRO A 211 35.21 -11.64 -21.29
N GLN A 212 35.75 -12.62 -20.57
CA GLN A 212 36.49 -13.73 -21.17
C GLN A 212 35.60 -14.98 -21.30
N PRO A 213 35.70 -15.75 -22.39
CA PRO A 213 34.92 -16.97 -22.58
C PRO A 213 35.60 -18.22 -22.03
N ASN A 214 34.76 -19.22 -21.69
CA ASN A 214 35.10 -20.61 -21.35
C ASN A 214 35.58 -20.84 -19.88
N LYS A 215 35.40 -22.00 -19.25
CA LYS A 215 34.99 -23.34 -19.72
C LYS A 215 33.94 -23.98 -18.82
N ARG A 216 33.07 -24.83 -19.41
CA ARG A 216 32.23 -25.79 -18.67
C ARG A 216 33.08 -26.71 -17.78
N LYS A 217 32.67 -26.94 -16.54
CA LYS A 217 33.00 -28.17 -15.79
C LYS A 217 31.80 -28.61 -14.93
N ARG A 218 31.21 -29.75 -15.29
CA ARG A 218 30.32 -30.53 -14.42
C ARG A 218 31.10 -31.04 -13.21
N ARG A 219 30.50 -30.99 -12.01
CA ARG A 219 30.70 -32.02 -10.97
C ARG A 219 29.36 -32.33 -10.28
N GLN A 220 29.18 -33.61 -9.97
CA GLN A 220 28.08 -34.18 -9.18
C GLN A 220 28.51 -34.31 -7.70
N GLY A 221 27.52 -34.55 -6.84
CA GLY A 221 27.69 -35.02 -5.46
C GLY A 221 27.71 -33.89 -4.42
N ASP A 222 27.25 -34.09 -3.19
CA ASP A 222 26.41 -35.19 -2.66
C ASP A 222 25.76 -34.73 -1.32
N ASN A 223 25.00 -35.62 -0.68
CA ASN A 223 24.22 -35.50 0.54
C ASN A 223 24.78 -34.67 1.73
N GLY A 224 23.84 -34.08 2.48
CA GLY A 224 24.00 -33.56 3.85
C GLY A 224 22.96 -32.47 4.14
N GLY A 225 22.08 -32.52 5.13
CA GLY A 225 22.04 -33.38 6.33
C GLY A 225 22.17 -32.51 7.58
N GLY A 226 21.09 -31.83 8.00
CA GLY A 226 21.14 -30.91 9.15
C GLY A 226 19.75 -30.48 9.63
N GLY A 227 19.28 -31.11 10.72
CA GLY A 227 17.98 -30.79 11.33
C GLY A 227 18.08 -29.61 12.31
N ALA A 228 17.32 -28.54 12.06
CA ALA A 228 17.17 -27.42 12.99
C ALA A 228 16.06 -27.71 14.03
N LYS A 229 16.41 -27.69 15.32
CA LYS A 229 15.47 -27.87 16.43
C LYS A 229 14.64 -26.60 16.63
N GLN A 230 13.31 -26.69 16.52
CA GLN A 230 12.41 -25.60 16.92
C GLN A 230 12.29 -25.53 18.45
N SER A 231 12.64 -24.39 19.04
CA SER A 231 12.40 -24.07 20.44
C SER A 231 10.95 -23.63 20.65
N LYS A 232 10.20 -24.33 21.50
CA LYS A 232 8.84 -23.93 21.90
C LYS A 232 8.90 -22.84 22.98
N LEU A 233 8.65 -21.59 22.60
CA LEU A 233 8.26 -20.55 23.54
C LEU A 233 6.79 -20.74 23.92
N LYS A 234 6.52 -21.09 25.19
CA LYS A 234 5.16 -21.11 25.75
C LYS A 234 4.79 -19.71 26.26
N GLY A 235 3.98 -18.99 25.49
CA GLY A 235 3.31 -17.77 25.95
C GLY A 235 1.99 -18.08 26.65
N THR A 236 1.78 -17.52 27.84
CA THR A 236 0.57 -17.70 28.66
C THR A 236 -0.67 -17.11 27.97
N GLN A 237 -1.66 -17.94 27.67
CA GLN A 237 -2.96 -17.46 27.18
C GLN A 237 -3.78 -16.84 28.32
N ARG A 238 -4.01 -15.51 28.26
CA ARG A 238 -5.17 -14.90 28.92
C ARG A 238 -6.40 -15.11 28.04
N SER A 239 -7.51 -15.46 28.66
CA SER A 239 -8.79 -15.73 27.98
C SER A 239 -9.40 -14.46 27.39
N SER A 240 -9.36 -14.31 26.06
CA SER A 240 -10.21 -13.38 25.32
C SER A 240 -11.43 -14.12 24.76
N GLN A 241 -12.61 -13.81 25.30
CA GLN A 241 -13.86 -14.40 24.83
C GLN A 241 -14.25 -13.84 23.44
N ASN A 242 -14.46 -14.73 22.48
CA ASN A 242 -15.31 -14.58 21.29
C ASN A 242 -15.39 -13.20 20.57
N ARG A 243 -14.26 -12.58 20.23
CA ARG A 243 -14.21 -11.50 19.22
C ARG A 243 -13.97 -11.97 17.78
N SER A 244 -13.76 -13.27 17.57
CA SER A 244 -13.25 -13.79 16.28
C SER A 244 -14.23 -13.67 15.10
N ALA A 245 -15.53 -13.48 15.36
CA ALA A 245 -16.56 -13.32 14.34
C ALA A 245 -16.81 -11.85 13.91
N SER A 246 -16.53 -10.87 14.78
CA SER A 246 -16.78 -9.45 14.44
C SER A 246 -15.86 -8.95 13.32
N HIS A 247 -14.70 -9.56 13.12
CA HIS A 247 -13.75 -9.19 12.06
C HIS A 247 -14.14 -9.68 10.66
N LEU A 248 -15.27 -10.38 10.51
CA LEU A 248 -15.81 -10.80 9.21
C LEU A 248 -16.98 -9.93 8.75
N VAL A 249 -17.83 -9.44 9.66
CA VAL A 249 -18.95 -8.55 9.31
C VAL A 249 -18.42 -7.31 8.56
N LEU A 250 -19.16 -6.84 7.55
CA LEU A 250 -18.93 -5.55 6.89
C LEU A 250 -20.12 -4.64 7.18
N SER A 251 -20.12 -3.98 8.34
CA SER A 251 -21.17 -3.03 8.70
C SER A 251 -20.81 -1.60 8.24
N PRO A 252 -21.79 -0.68 8.09
CA PRO A 252 -21.48 0.72 7.80
C PRO A 252 -20.50 1.36 8.81
N PRO A 253 -20.57 1.09 10.13
CA PRO A 253 -19.52 1.47 11.08
C PRO A 253 -18.12 0.94 10.74
N ASP A 254 -17.98 -0.29 10.23
CA ASP A 254 -16.67 -0.87 9.86
C ASP A 254 -16.10 -0.21 8.59
N ILE A 255 -16.97 0.14 7.65
CA ILE A 255 -16.64 0.92 6.44
C ILE A 255 -16.12 2.30 6.85
N ASP A 256 -16.85 3.01 7.72
CA ASP A 256 -16.47 4.33 8.22
C ASP A 256 -15.20 4.30 9.07
N ALA A 257 -15.03 3.30 9.92
CA ALA A 257 -13.81 3.06 10.69
C ALA A 257 -12.61 2.81 9.76
N THR A 258 -12.77 1.96 8.74
CA THR A 258 -11.71 1.66 7.76
C THR A 258 -11.37 2.89 6.91
N ALA A 259 -12.36 3.68 6.50
CA ALA A 259 -12.14 4.93 5.78
C ALA A 259 -11.46 5.99 6.67
N LYS A 260 -11.81 6.08 7.96
CA LYS A 260 -11.13 6.95 8.94
C LYS A 260 -9.68 6.51 9.18
N ALA A 261 -9.42 5.21 9.33
CA ALA A 261 -8.08 4.65 9.49
C ALA A 261 -7.22 4.90 8.25
N THR A 262 -7.78 4.70 7.05
CA THR A 262 -7.12 5.02 5.76
C THR A 262 -6.61 6.46 5.74
N ARG A 263 -7.44 7.43 6.18
CA ARG A 263 -7.06 8.86 6.21
C ARG A 263 -5.93 9.18 7.20
N GLN A 264 -5.64 8.31 8.15
CA GLN A 264 -4.51 8.49 9.07
C GLN A 264 -3.19 7.94 8.55
N LEU A 265 -3.21 7.04 7.55
CA LEU A 265 -2.01 6.42 7.03
C LEU A 265 -1.04 7.43 6.39
N PRO A 266 0.30 7.22 6.51
CA PRO A 266 1.31 8.04 5.85
C PRO A 266 1.12 8.12 4.33
N SER A 267 0.66 7.03 3.71
CA SER A 267 0.42 6.97 2.26
C SER A 267 -0.72 7.90 1.81
N TYR A 268 -1.80 7.99 2.57
CA TYR A 268 -2.93 8.88 2.27
C TYR A 268 -2.54 10.35 2.42
N LYS A 269 -1.80 10.69 3.48
CA LYS A 269 -1.27 12.06 3.70
C LYS A 269 -0.29 12.45 2.58
N SER A 270 0.60 11.54 2.18
CA SER A 270 1.51 11.73 1.04
C SER A 270 0.75 11.94 -0.27
N PHE A 271 -0.34 11.20 -0.49
CA PHE A 271 -1.17 11.32 -1.70
C PHE A 271 -1.87 12.68 -1.77
N LEU A 272 -2.44 13.18 -0.66
CA LEU A 272 -3.00 14.53 -0.60
C LEU A 272 -1.98 15.58 -1.06
N VAL A 273 -0.78 15.57 -0.46
CA VAL A 273 0.34 16.48 -0.72
C VAL A 273 0.84 16.41 -2.17
N GLU A 274 0.98 15.20 -2.74
CA GLU A 274 1.44 15.00 -4.11
C GLU A 274 0.40 15.43 -5.16
N GLY A 275 -0.89 15.40 -4.82
CA GLY A 275 -1.96 15.94 -5.66
C GLY A 275 -2.21 17.44 -5.49
N MET A 276 -1.49 18.14 -4.61
CA MET A 276 -1.65 19.59 -4.43
C MET A 276 -1.09 20.38 -5.61
N ASN A 277 -1.75 21.49 -5.94
CA ASN A 277 -1.13 22.54 -6.74
C ASN A 277 -0.19 23.35 -5.83
N TRP A 278 1.06 23.55 -6.24
CA TRP A 278 2.07 24.30 -5.49
C TRP A 278 2.40 25.66 -6.13
N GLY A 279 1.62 26.08 -7.14
CA GLY A 279 1.72 27.40 -7.74
C GLY A 279 1.03 28.46 -6.89
N GLY A 280 1.78 29.47 -6.44
CA GLY A 280 1.31 30.54 -5.57
C GLY A 280 2.48 31.17 -4.81
N THR A 281 2.16 31.94 -3.76
CA THR A 281 3.16 32.39 -2.77
C THR A 281 3.40 31.30 -1.71
N ALA A 282 4.46 31.45 -0.90
CA ALA A 282 4.77 30.51 0.17
C ALA A 282 3.61 30.42 1.20
N GLU A 283 3.01 31.57 1.52
CA GLU A 283 1.90 31.67 2.48
C GLU A 283 0.65 30.93 1.97
N GLN A 284 0.34 31.06 0.68
CA GLN A 284 -0.77 30.32 0.04
C GLN A 284 -0.54 28.81 0.11
N ASN A 285 0.68 28.36 -0.20
CA ASN A 285 1.06 26.95 -0.13
C ASN A 285 1.02 26.40 1.31
N ILE A 286 1.44 27.18 2.30
CA ILE A 286 1.34 26.81 3.73
C ILE A 286 -0.12 26.71 4.16
N THR A 287 -0.96 27.71 3.84
CA THR A 287 -2.39 27.68 4.16
C THR A 287 -3.08 26.45 3.56
N GLN A 288 -2.80 26.15 2.29
CA GLN A 288 -3.35 24.99 1.60
C GLN A 288 -2.90 23.66 2.24
N TYR A 289 -1.61 23.52 2.58
CA TYR A 289 -1.10 22.34 3.27
C TYR A 289 -1.80 22.12 4.62
N LEU A 290 -1.90 23.16 5.44
CA LEU A 290 -2.55 23.09 6.76
C LEU A 290 -4.04 22.76 6.64
N SER A 291 -4.75 23.31 5.65
CA SER A 291 -6.19 23.06 5.47
C SER A 291 -6.54 21.66 4.98
N GLU A 292 -5.69 21.04 4.16
CA GLU A 292 -5.98 19.75 3.49
C GLU A 292 -5.32 18.55 4.20
N VAL A 293 -4.09 18.70 4.71
CA VAL A 293 -3.40 17.61 5.44
C VAL A 293 -3.84 17.56 6.90
N GLY A 294 -4.12 18.74 7.48
CA GLY A 294 -4.46 18.88 8.89
C GLY A 294 -3.31 18.41 9.79
N VAL A 295 -2.40 19.33 10.15
CA VAL A 295 -1.58 19.11 11.34
C VAL A 295 -2.53 19.24 12.53
N SER A 296 -3.09 18.12 12.96
CA SER A 296 -3.64 18.01 14.30
C SER A 296 -2.47 18.21 15.26
N GLU A 297 -2.36 19.41 15.84
CA GLU A 297 -1.53 19.63 17.01
C GLU A 297 -1.97 18.61 18.08
N SER A 298 -1.02 17.76 18.45
CA SER A 298 -1.18 16.63 19.38
C SER A 298 -1.00 17.06 20.82
#